data_AF-A0A926SUU8-F1
#
_entry.id   AF-A0A926SUU8-F1
#
_cell.length_a   1.000
_cell.length_b   1.000
_cell.length_c   1.000
_cell.angle_alpha   90.00
_cell.angle_beta   90.00
_cell.angle_gamma   90.00
#
_symmetry.space_group_name_H-M   'P 1'
#
loop_
_entity.id
_entity.type
_entity.pdbx_description
1 polymer ?
#
loop_
_entity_poly.entity_id
_entity_poly.type
_entity_poly.pdbx_seq_one_letter_code
_entity_poly.pdbx_strand_id
1 'polypeptide(L)'
;MDATTLASWLIGPLVGLMTFLFIFRIVLTWYPQVDLNRFPFNLIAWPTEPFLIPTRKLIPPLGGVDISPIVWVGICSLIREILLGQQGLLTMMASR
;
A
#
# COMPACT_ATOMS: atom_id res chain seq x y z
N MET A 1 -8.08 18.77 20.20
CA MET A 1 -7.56 17.69 19.35
C MET A 1 -6.28 18.22 18.75
N ASP A 2 -5.15 17.63 19.08
CA ASP A 2 -3.86 18.13 18.60
C ASP A 2 -3.64 17.73 17.14
N ALA A 3 -2.84 18.54 16.44
CA ALA A 3 -2.56 18.34 15.01
C ALA A 3 -1.97 16.94 14.74
N THR A 4 -1.18 16.40 15.67
CA THR A 4 -0.56 15.06 15.59
C THR A 4 -1.61 13.95 15.64
N THR A 5 -2.64 14.10 16.49
CA THR A 5 -3.77 13.19 16.54
C THR A 5 -4.53 13.22 15.23
N LEU A 6 -4.89 14.41 14.73
CA LEU A 6 -5.60 14.53 13.45
C LEU A 6 -4.82 13.90 12.28
N ALA A 7 -3.50 14.15 12.21
CA ALA A 7 -2.64 13.54 11.21
C ALA A 7 -2.65 12.01 11.29
N SER A 8 -2.58 11.44 12.49
CA SER A 8 -2.59 9.99 12.70
C SER A 8 -3.90 9.34 12.25
N TRP A 9 -5.02 10.02 12.50
CA TRP A 9 -6.35 9.56 12.10
C TRP A 9 -6.58 9.59 10.58
N LEU A 10 -5.83 10.43 9.85
CA LEU A 10 -5.87 10.45 8.39
C LEU A 10 -4.88 9.45 7.78
N ILE A 11 -3.62 9.49 8.22
CA ILE A 11 -2.54 8.71 7.63
C ILE A 11 -2.71 7.21 7.91
N GLY A 12 -3.12 6.83 9.12
CA GLY A 12 -3.26 5.43 9.52
C GLY A 12 -4.20 4.63 8.62
N PRO A 13 -5.46 5.06 8.47
CA PRO A 13 -6.40 4.41 7.56
C PRO A 13 -5.95 4.42 6.11
N LEU A 14 -5.33 5.51 5.63
CA LEU A 14 -4.84 5.60 4.25
C LEU A 14 -3.73 4.58 3.96
N VAL A 15 -2.70 4.52 4.81
CA VAL A 15 -1.60 3.55 4.65
C VAL A 15 -2.11 2.12 4.83
N GLY A 16 -3.03 1.90 5.79
CA GLY A 16 -3.70 0.62 5.99
C GLY A 16 -4.49 0.16 4.76
N LEU A 17 -5.28 1.06 4.17
CA LEU A 17 -6.04 0.81 2.94
C LEU A 17 -5.10 0.48 1.78
N MET A 18 -4.05 1.27 1.56
CA MET A 18 -3.08 1.00 0.49
C MET A 18 -2.40 -0.36 0.67
N THR A 19 -1.99 -0.70 1.89
CA THR A 19 -1.41 -2.01 2.21
C THR A 19 -2.39 -3.14 1.86
N PHE A 20 -3.65 -2.98 2.26
CA PHE A 20 -4.71 -3.94 1.94
C PHE A 20 -4.91 -4.09 0.43
N LEU A 21 -4.99 -2.98 -0.31
CA LEU A 21 -5.11 -3.02 -1.78
C LEU A 21 -3.92 -3.70 -2.44
N PHE A 22 -2.69 -3.47 -1.96
CA PHE A 22 -1.50 -4.16 -2.49
C PHE A 22 -1.53 -5.66 -2.20
N ILE A 23 -2.00 -6.10 -1.02
CA ILE A 23 -2.20 -7.52 -0.73
C ILE A 23 -3.19 -8.14 -1.72
N PHE A 24 -4.32 -7.48 -1.99
CA PHE A 24 -5.25 -7.94 -3.02
C PHE A 24 -4.61 -7.94 -4.41
N ARG A 25 -3.78 -6.94 -4.75
CA ARG A 25 -3.06 -6.95 -6.03
C ARG A 25 -2.16 -8.15 -6.20
N ILE A 26 -1.49 -8.63 -5.15
CA ILE A 26 -0.69 -9.87 -5.22
C ILE A 26 -1.58 -11.01 -5.70
N VAL A 27 -2.73 -11.23 -5.06
CA VAL A 27 -3.64 -12.31 -5.46
C VAL A 27 -4.15 -12.08 -6.88
N LEU A 28 -4.64 -10.88 -7.19
CA LEU A 28 -5.28 -10.59 -8.49
C LEU A 28 -4.31 -10.66 -9.68
N THR A 29 -3.02 -10.31 -9.51
CA THR A 29 -2.05 -10.42 -10.61
C THR A 29 -1.62 -11.85 -10.89
N TRP A 30 -1.79 -12.76 -9.92
CA TRP A 30 -1.44 -14.18 -10.08
C TRP A 30 -2.52 -14.97 -10.83
N TYR A 31 -3.73 -14.41 -10.97
CA TYR A 31 -4.83 -14.97 -11.76
C TYR A 31 -5.04 -14.17 -13.06
N PRO A 32 -4.34 -14.51 -14.16
CA PRO A 32 -4.38 -13.74 -15.41
C PRO A 32 -5.75 -13.74 -16.10
N GLN A 33 -6.67 -14.62 -15.69
CA GLN A 33 -8.05 -14.66 -16.17
C GLN A 33 -8.93 -13.51 -15.63
N VAL A 34 -8.47 -12.81 -14.59
CA VAL A 34 -9.21 -11.71 -13.98
C VAL A 34 -8.98 -10.41 -14.75
N ASP A 35 -10.06 -9.82 -15.26
CA ASP A 35 -10.02 -8.48 -15.84
C ASP A 35 -9.98 -7.40 -14.75
N LEU A 36 -8.79 -6.82 -14.57
CA LEU A 36 -8.51 -5.79 -13.57
C LEU A 36 -9.21 -4.45 -13.85
N ASN A 37 -9.70 -4.22 -15.07
CA ASN A 37 -10.45 -3.00 -15.39
C ASN A 37 -11.96 -3.13 -15.17
N ARG A 38 -12.43 -4.34 -14.83
CA ARG A 38 -13.84 -4.60 -14.56
C ARG A 38 -14.16 -4.44 -13.07
N PHE A 39 -15.36 -3.95 -12.77
CA PHE A 39 -15.88 -3.95 -11.40
C PHE A 39 -16.05 -5.39 -10.86
N PRO A 40 -15.64 -5.67 -9.60
CA PRO A 40 -15.12 -4.74 -8.59
C PRO A 40 -13.59 -4.59 -8.57
N PHE A 41 -12.86 -5.30 -9.43
CA PHE A 41 -11.39 -5.37 -9.40
C PHE A 41 -10.70 -4.04 -9.74
N ASN A 42 -11.34 -3.19 -10.54
CA ASN A 42 -10.84 -1.85 -10.85
C ASN A 42 -10.70 -0.94 -9.63
N LEU A 43 -11.51 -1.16 -8.58
CA LEU A 43 -11.39 -0.43 -7.30
C LEU A 43 -10.06 -0.71 -6.59
N ILE A 44 -9.44 -1.86 -6.89
CA ILE A 44 -8.13 -2.26 -6.35
C ILE A 44 -7.03 -1.89 -7.33
N ALA A 45 -7.24 -2.14 -8.62
CA ALA A 45 -6.25 -1.88 -9.66
C ALA A 45 -5.93 -0.39 -9.79
N TRP A 46 -6.93 0.49 -9.95
CA TRP A 46 -6.68 1.90 -10.25
C TRP A 46 -5.90 2.65 -9.17
N PRO A 47 -6.16 2.50 -7.86
CA PRO A 47 -5.40 3.21 -6.84
C PRO A 47 -3.96 2.71 -6.70
N THR A 48 -3.70 1.45 -7.03
CA THR A 48 -2.37 0.83 -6.86
C THR A 48 -1.50 0.99 -8.10
N GLU A 49 -2.08 1.04 -9.29
CA GLU A 49 -1.35 1.00 -10.56
C GLU A 49 -0.33 2.14 -10.77
N PRO A 50 -0.58 3.41 -10.36
CA PRO A 50 0.41 4.48 -10.46
C PRO A 50 1.72 4.18 -9.72
N PHE A 51 1.66 3.35 -8.67
CA PHE A 51 2.82 2.91 -7.91
C PHE A 51 3.48 1.68 -8.54
N LEU A 52 2.68 0.77 -9.11
CA LEU A 52 3.18 -0.48 -9.71
C LEU A 52 3.86 -0.24 -11.07
N ILE A 53 3.35 0.68 -11.91
CA ILE A 53 3.96 1.01 -13.22
C ILE A 53 5.45 1.35 -13.10
N PRO A 54 5.89 2.31 -12.25
CA PRO A 54 7.31 2.60 -12.12
C PRO A 54 8.09 1.45 -11.46
N THR A 55 7.51 0.77 -10.46
CA THR A 55 8.19 -0.35 -9.80
C THR A 55 8.44 -1.52 -10.74
N ARG A 56 7.50 -1.84 -11.65
CA ARG A 56 7.69 -2.89 -12.67
C ARG A 56 8.79 -2.58 -13.69
N LYS A 57 9.13 -1.29 -13.88
CA LYS A 57 10.29 -0.91 -14.71
C LYS A 57 11.62 -1.24 -14.02
N LEU A 58 11.64 -1.22 -12.69
CA LEU A 58 12.83 -1.54 -11.90
C LEU A 58 12.91 -3.04 -11.56
N ILE A 59 11.77 -3.64 -11.22
CA ILE A 59 11.62 -5.03 -10.80
C ILE A 59 10.58 -5.67 -11.73
N PRO A 60 10.99 -6.19 -12.89
CA PRO A 60 10.07 -6.79 -13.84
C PRO A 60 9.40 -8.04 -13.26
N PRO A 61 8.21 -8.42 -13.76
CA PRO A 61 7.55 -9.66 -13.38
C PRO A 61 8.46 -10.87 -13.55
N LEU A 62 8.46 -11.77 -12.57
CA LEU A 62 9.28 -12.99 -12.58
C LEU A 62 8.36 -14.19 -12.82
N GLY A 63 8.66 -15.00 -13.84
CA GLY A 63 7.86 -16.19 -14.16
C GLY A 63 6.39 -15.88 -14.48
N GLY A 64 6.10 -14.70 -15.05
CA GLY A 64 4.73 -14.26 -15.34
C GLY A 64 3.95 -13.72 -14.13
N VAL A 65 4.61 -13.63 -12.97
CA VAL A 65 4.02 -13.18 -11.71
C VAL A 65 4.51 -11.78 -11.36
N ASP A 66 3.59 -10.87 -11.06
CA ASP A 66 3.93 -9.51 -10.63
C ASP A 66 4.29 -9.48 -9.14
N ILE A 67 5.57 -9.25 -8.85
CA ILE A 67 6.12 -9.14 -7.49
C ILE A 67 6.10 -7.69 -6.98
N SER A 68 5.85 -6.71 -7.85
CA SER A 68 5.85 -5.29 -7.47
C SER A 68 4.89 -4.93 -6.32
N PRO A 69 3.69 -5.54 -6.19
CA PRO A 69 2.82 -5.25 -5.04
C PRO A 69 3.40 -5.71 -3.70
N ILE A 70 4.21 -6.79 -3.67
CA ILE A 70 4.86 -7.28 -2.45
C ILE A 70 5.84 -6.22 -1.91
N VAL A 71 6.60 -5.60 -2.81
CA VAL A 71 7.52 -4.51 -2.47
C VAL A 71 6.76 -3.36 -1.80
N TRP A 72 5.59 -3.00 -2.34
CA TRP A 72 4.76 -1.95 -1.79
C TRP A 72 4.10 -2.31 -0.45
N VAL A 73 3.76 -3.58 -0.20
CA VAL A 73 3.36 -4.03 1.15
C VAL A 73 4.49 -3.76 2.15
N GLY A 74 5.73 -4.09 1.79
CA GLY A 74 6.90 -3.79 2.61
C GLY A 74 7.10 -2.30 2.86
N ILE A 75 7.03 -1.48 1.80
CA ILE A 75 7.17 -0.01 1.89
C ILE A 75 6.07 0.58 2.77
N CYS A 76 4.80 0.23 2.56
CA CYS A 76 3.70 0.73 3.36
C CYS A 76 3.83 0.31 4.83
N SER A 77 4.29 -0.92 5.10
CA SER A 77 4.55 -1.40 6.46
C SER A 77 5.65 -0.59 7.14
N LEU A 78 6.74 -0.32 6.43
CA LEU A 78 7.84 0.51 6.93
C LEU A 78 7.39 1.95 7.21
N ILE A 79 6.63 2.56 6.28
CA ILE A 79 6.06 3.90 6.46
C ILE A 79 5.14 3.93 7.69
N ARG A 80 4.30 2.91 7.86
CA ARG A 80 3.41 2.80 9.02
C ARG A 80 4.21 2.73 10.32
N GLU A 81 5.26 1.92 10.39
CA GLU A 81 6.06 1.79 11.61
C GLU A 81 6.80 3.10 11.94
N ILE A 82 7.44 3.73 10.94
CA ILE A 82 8.16 4.99 11.11
C ILE A 82 7.23 6.12 11.57
N LEU A 83 6.02 6.20 11.03
CA LEU A 83 5.10 7.31 11.34
C LEU A 83 4.23 7.05 12.57
N LEU A 84 3.67 5.84 12.67
CA LEU A 84 2.57 5.49 13.58
C LEU A 84 2.89 4.31 14.51
N GLY A 85 4.10 3.75 14.44
CA GLY A 85 4.54 2.68 15.34
C GLY A 85 4.63 3.13 16.80
N GLN A 86 5.00 2.20 17.69
CA GLN A 86 5.15 2.51 19.11
C GLN A 86 6.24 3.58 19.35
N GLN A 87 7.31 3.55 18.55
CA GLN A 87 8.37 4.56 18.49
C GLN A 87 8.22 5.50 17.27
N GLY A 88 7.03 5.53 16.66
CA GLY A 88 6.79 6.31 15.45
C GLY A 88 6.81 7.82 15.70
N LEU A 89 7.22 8.59 14.69
CA LEU A 89 7.39 10.03 14.80
C LEU A 89 6.13 10.75 15.31
N LEU A 90 4.95 10.40 14.78
CA LEU A 90 3.70 11.03 15.20
C LEU A 90 3.29 10.60 16.60
N THR A 91 3.55 9.35 16.98
CA THR A 91 3.31 8.84 18.34
C THR A 91 4.19 9.57 19.36
N MET A 92 5.49 9.71 19.07
CA MET A 92 6.44 10.41 19.94
C MET A 92 6.13 11.91 20.07
N MET A 93 5.59 12.52 19.02
CA MET A 93 5.17 13.93 19.06
C MET A 93 3.87 14.13 19.84
N ALA A 94 2.96 13.15 19.80
CA ALA A 94 1.70 13.19 20.54
C ALA A 94 1.86 12.88 22.04
N SER A 95 2.95 12.21 22.43
CA SER A 95 3.27 11.89 23.83
C SER A 95 4.09 12.99 24.55
N ARG A 96 4.30 14.15 23.91
CA ARG A 96 4.90 15.34 24.52
C ARG A 96 3.82 16.26 25.05
#